data_AF-A0A348HHW7-F1
#
_entry.id   AF-A0A348HHW7-F1
#
_cell.length_a   1.000
_cell.length_b   1.000
_cell.length_c   1.000
_cell.angle_alpha   90.00
_cell.angle_beta   90.00
_cell.angle_gamma   90.00
#
_symmetry.space_group_name_H-M   'P 1'
#
loop_
_entity.id
_entity.type
_entity.pdbx_description
1 polymer ?
#
loop_
_entity_poly.entity_id
_entity_poly.type
_entity_poly.pdbx_seq_one_letter_code
_entity_poly.pdbx_strand_id
1 'polypeptide(L)'
;MGHTMKTNALCKGLALTALLSMAPLAQAAENWFLPQGSLACLTPESFEVQRKLVTQNKHEIAEDCGTTKERFIVNILQYSFFSGSHVKVLENGVELWVFSSTLDK
;
A
#
# COMPACT_ATOMS: atom_id res chain seq x y z
N MET A 1 -51.91 2.08 54.10
CA MET A 1 -52.22 3.41 53.56
C MET A 1 -51.95 3.36 52.06
N GLY A 2 -53.00 3.21 51.27
CA GLY A 2 -52.91 3.14 49.81
C GLY A 2 -53.19 4.52 49.22
N HIS A 3 -52.33 4.97 48.31
CA HIS A 3 -52.66 6.06 47.39
C HIS A 3 -52.28 5.65 45.97
N THR A 4 -53.35 5.45 45.22
CA THR A 4 -53.55 5.47 43.77
C THR A 4 -52.85 6.64 43.08
N MET A 5 -52.30 6.41 41.88
CA MET A 5 -52.34 7.31 40.70
C MET A 5 -51.70 6.56 39.51
N LYS A 6 -52.48 5.84 38.69
CA LYS A 6 -53.01 6.24 37.37
C LYS A 6 -51.96 6.85 36.41
N THR A 7 -51.43 5.96 35.57
CA THR A 7 -50.91 6.21 34.22
C THR A 7 -51.90 7.02 33.37
N ASN A 8 -51.40 8.00 32.60
CA ASN A 8 -51.68 8.13 31.17
C ASN A 8 -50.98 9.35 30.53
N ALA A 9 -50.51 9.11 29.31
CA ALA A 9 -50.40 10.05 28.18
C ALA A 9 -49.33 11.16 28.31
N LEU A 10 -48.60 11.58 27.28
CA LEU A 10 -48.58 11.32 25.85
C LEU A 10 -47.30 12.00 25.34
N CYS A 11 -46.77 11.53 24.21
CA CYS A 11 -46.10 12.35 23.18
C CYS A 11 -45.06 13.40 23.61
N LYS A 12 -43.79 13.09 23.34
CA LYS A 12 -42.90 13.82 22.41
C LYS A 12 -41.46 13.56 22.82
N GLY A 13 -40.69 12.99 21.90
CA GLY A 13 -39.25 12.85 22.07
C GLY A 13 -38.72 11.64 21.34
N LEU A 14 -38.91 11.59 20.02
CA LEU A 14 -38.01 10.84 19.16
C LEU A 14 -36.65 11.57 19.23
N ALA A 15 -35.91 11.37 20.33
CA ALA A 15 -34.52 11.78 20.42
C ALA A 15 -33.73 10.79 19.57
N LEU A 16 -33.70 11.08 18.27
CA LEU A 16 -32.82 10.45 17.30
C LEU A 16 -31.40 10.71 17.80
N THR A 17 -30.82 9.75 18.52
CA THR A 17 -29.40 9.72 18.86
C THR A 17 -28.62 9.61 17.57
N ALA A 18 -28.37 10.76 16.93
CA ALA A 18 -27.35 10.93 15.92
C ALA A 18 -25.99 10.87 16.62
N LEU A 19 -25.62 9.66 17.04
CA LEU A 19 -24.22 9.29 17.20
C LEU A 19 -23.61 9.37 15.80
N LEU A 20 -23.17 10.57 15.43
CA LEU A 20 -22.14 10.78 14.44
C LEU A 20 -20.86 10.12 14.97
N SER A 21 -20.85 8.79 14.92
CA SER A 21 -19.64 8.00 14.97
C SER A 21 -18.83 8.43 13.77
N MET A 22 -18.00 9.45 13.97
CA MET A 22 -16.84 9.71 13.13
C MET A 22 -15.92 8.51 13.31
N ALA A 23 -16.30 7.39 12.69
CA ALA A 23 -15.37 6.31 12.43
C ALA A 23 -14.26 6.98 11.62
N PRO A 24 -13.00 6.98 12.07
CA PRO A 24 -11.93 7.35 11.18
C PRO A 24 -12.07 6.41 9.99
N LEU A 25 -12.34 7.00 8.82
CA LEU A 25 -12.08 6.35 7.55
C LEU A 25 -10.57 6.10 7.55
N ALA A 26 -10.16 4.99 8.16
CA ALA A 26 -8.87 4.39 7.94
C ALA A 26 -8.87 4.11 6.44
N GLN A 27 -8.36 5.07 5.69
CA GLN A 27 -8.02 4.89 4.30
C GLN A 27 -7.06 3.72 4.34
N ALA A 28 -7.55 2.53 3.95
CA ALA A 28 -6.68 1.40 3.73
C ALA A 28 -5.61 1.92 2.77
N ALA A 29 -4.36 2.02 3.24
CA ALA A 29 -3.26 2.38 2.37
C ALA A 29 -3.35 1.42 1.19
N GLU A 30 -3.50 1.95 -0.03
CA GLU A 30 -3.50 1.11 -1.23
C GLU A 30 -2.19 0.33 -1.20
N ASN A 31 -2.28 -0.98 -0.97
CA ASN A 31 -1.10 -1.82 -0.87
C ASN A 31 -0.55 -1.97 -2.27
N TRP A 32 0.73 -1.61 -2.45
CA TRP A 32 1.44 -1.91 -3.68
C TRP A 32 2.16 -3.23 -3.53
N PHE A 33 2.32 -3.91 -4.64
CA PHE A 33 2.95 -5.22 -4.69
C PHE A 33 4.08 -5.22 -5.71
N LEU A 34 5.17 -5.89 -5.32
CA LEU A 34 6.23 -6.29 -6.22
C LEU A 34 6.06 -7.79 -6.50
N PRO A 35 5.62 -8.19 -7.70
CA PRO A 35 5.37 -9.58 -8.06
C PRO A 35 6.62 -10.47 -7.93
N GLN A 36 6.40 -11.78 -7.94
CA GLN A 36 7.46 -12.77 -8.10
C GLN A 36 8.10 -12.67 -9.49
N GLY A 37 9.42 -12.83 -9.57
CA GLY A 37 10.18 -12.74 -10.82
C GLY A 37 10.45 -11.31 -11.29
N SER A 38 9.98 -10.30 -10.56
CA SER A 38 10.30 -8.91 -10.84
C SER A 38 11.77 -8.63 -10.62
N LEU A 39 12.37 -7.89 -11.54
CA LEU A 39 13.73 -7.42 -11.39
C LEU A 39 13.76 -6.27 -10.37
N ALA A 40 14.68 -6.36 -9.41
CA ALA A 40 14.92 -5.35 -8.39
C ALA A 40 16.42 -5.15 -8.15
N CYS A 41 16.82 -3.92 -7.86
CA CYS A 41 18.20 -3.55 -7.56
C CYS A 41 18.30 -2.87 -6.21
N LEU A 42 19.37 -3.11 -5.46
CA LEU A 42 19.58 -2.51 -4.13
C LEU A 42 19.99 -1.04 -4.21
N THR A 43 20.60 -0.62 -5.33
CA THR A 43 21.12 0.75 -5.51
C THR A 43 20.55 1.39 -6.77
N PRO A 44 20.44 2.73 -6.82
CA PRO A 44 20.02 3.45 -8.03
C PRO A 44 21.03 3.29 -9.16
N GLU A 45 22.33 3.16 -8.85
CA GLU A 45 23.40 3.00 -9.83
C GLU A 45 23.28 1.64 -10.54
N SER A 46 23.07 0.56 -9.78
CA SER A 46 22.83 -0.77 -10.34
C SER A 46 21.55 -0.82 -11.16
N PHE A 47 20.50 -0.12 -10.73
CA PHE A 47 19.27 0.01 -11.52
C PHE A 47 19.54 0.67 -12.88
N GLU A 48 20.33 1.74 -12.93
CA GLU A 48 20.68 2.39 -14.20
C GLU A 48 21.53 1.51 -15.12
N VAL A 49 22.44 0.71 -14.55
CA VAL A 49 23.18 -0.31 -15.31
C VAL A 49 22.22 -1.36 -15.87
N GLN A 50 21.33 -1.90 -15.03
CA GLN A 50 20.36 -2.89 -15.45
C GLN A 50 19.40 -2.38 -16.53
N ARG A 51 18.93 -1.13 -16.40
CA ARG A 51 18.11 -0.46 -17.41
C ARG A 51 18.81 -0.39 -18.76
N LYS A 52 20.12 -0.11 -18.78
CA LYS A 52 20.93 -0.15 -20.02
C LYS A 52 21.02 -1.56 -20.60
N LEU A 53 21.24 -2.58 -19.77
CA LEU A 53 21.29 -3.98 -20.21
C LEU A 53 19.97 -4.40 -20.88
N VAL A 54 18.83 -4.08 -20.25
CA VAL A 54 17.49 -4.34 -20.82
C VAL A 54 17.29 -3.59 -22.13
N THR A 55 17.65 -2.29 -22.19
CA THR A 55 17.55 -1.48 -23.41
C THR A 55 18.41 -2.03 -24.55
N GLN A 56 19.53 -2.67 -24.23
CA GLN A 56 20.43 -3.33 -25.17
C GLN A 56 20.02 -4.77 -25.52
N ASN A 57 18.87 -5.26 -25.03
CA ASN A 57 18.42 -6.65 -25.17
C ASN A 57 19.43 -7.69 -24.66
N LYS A 58 20.18 -7.34 -23.60
CA LYS A 58 21.10 -8.25 -22.92
C LYS A 58 20.38 -8.97 -21.80
N HIS A 59 20.59 -10.29 -21.71
CA HIS A 59 20.01 -11.15 -20.68
C HIS A 59 20.96 -11.28 -19.46
N GLU A 60 21.59 -10.18 -19.07
CA GLU A 60 22.53 -10.12 -17.96
C GLU A 60 21.87 -9.41 -16.77
N ILE A 61 22.21 -9.84 -15.55
CA ILE A 61 21.79 -9.17 -14.31
C ILE A 61 22.99 -8.37 -13.79
N ALA A 62 22.80 -7.08 -13.57
CA ALA A 62 23.80 -6.19 -13.01
C ALA A 62 24.13 -6.58 -11.56
N GLU A 63 25.32 -6.20 -11.09
CA GLU A 63 25.70 -6.36 -9.69
C GLU A 63 24.69 -5.66 -8.77
N ASP A 64 24.39 -6.26 -7.62
CA ASP A 64 23.38 -5.81 -6.66
C ASP A 64 21.94 -5.75 -7.21
N CYS A 65 21.68 -6.38 -8.37
CA CYS A 65 20.34 -6.66 -8.86
C CYS A 65 20.02 -8.15 -8.76
N GLY A 66 18.73 -8.46 -8.72
CA GLY A 66 18.23 -9.83 -8.70
C GLY A 66 16.76 -9.88 -9.08
N THR A 67 16.21 -11.09 -9.08
CA THR A 67 14.79 -11.31 -9.26
C THR A 67 14.14 -11.70 -7.94
N THR A 68 12.94 -11.18 -7.70
CA THR A 68 12.15 -11.56 -6.53
C THR A 68 11.77 -13.04 -6.58
N LYS A 69 11.90 -13.73 -5.45
CA LYS A 69 11.55 -15.15 -5.34
C LYS A 69 10.08 -15.38 -5.04
N GLU A 70 9.40 -14.36 -4.54
CA GLU A 70 8.00 -14.35 -4.14
C GLU A 70 7.41 -12.95 -4.31
N ARG A 71 6.12 -12.79 -4.03
CA ARG A 71 5.43 -11.51 -4.08
C ARG A 71 5.67 -10.76 -2.76
N PHE A 72 6.12 -9.52 -2.85
CA PHE A 72 6.32 -8.65 -1.70
C PHE A 72 5.26 -7.55 -1.63
N ILE A 73 4.82 -7.21 -0.43
CA ILE A 73 4.07 -5.97 -0.20
C ILE A 73 5.08 -4.84 -0.03
N VAL A 74 4.88 -3.74 -0.75
CA VAL A 74 5.80 -2.61 -0.76
C VAL A 74 5.09 -1.29 -0.50
N ASN A 75 5.81 -0.36 0.13
CA ASN A 75 5.48 1.06 0.11
C ASN A 75 6.27 1.73 -1.00
N ILE A 76 5.61 2.55 -1.81
CA ILE A 76 6.32 3.39 -2.78
C ILE A 76 6.90 4.60 -2.06
N LEU A 77 8.23 4.70 -2.02
CA LEU A 77 8.95 5.84 -1.49
C LEU A 77 9.08 6.94 -2.54
N GLN A 78 9.33 6.56 -3.79
CA GLN A 78 9.36 7.46 -4.93
C GLN A 78 8.78 6.74 -6.15
N TYR A 79 7.75 7.33 -6.75
CA TYR A 79 7.15 6.82 -7.98
C TYR A 79 7.67 7.58 -9.19
N SER A 80 8.05 6.88 -10.25
CA SER A 80 8.38 7.51 -11.54
C SER A 80 7.81 6.72 -12.70
N PHE A 81 6.87 7.30 -13.44
CA PHE A 81 6.23 6.62 -14.57
C PHE A 81 7.18 6.25 -15.72
N PHE A 82 8.24 7.04 -15.90
CA PHE A 82 9.15 6.94 -17.05
C PHE A 82 10.46 6.22 -16.73
N SER A 83 10.75 5.96 -15.45
CA SER A 83 12.00 5.34 -15.00
C SER A 83 11.71 4.27 -13.93
N GLY A 84 12.64 4.09 -13.00
CA GLY A 84 12.44 3.20 -11.85
C GLY A 84 11.67 3.88 -10.73
N SER A 85 10.93 3.08 -9.99
CA SER A 85 10.36 3.44 -8.69
C SER A 85 11.27 2.96 -7.57
N HIS A 86 11.37 3.76 -6.52
CA HIS A 86 12.01 3.40 -5.27
C HIS A 86 10.96 2.91 -4.30
N VAL A 87 11.11 1.68 -3.82
CA VAL A 87 10.11 1.02 -2.98
C VAL A 87 10.76 0.43 -1.73
N LYS A 88 9.97 0.30 -0.67
CA LYS A 88 10.37 -0.36 0.57
C LYS A 88 9.51 -1.59 0.82
N VAL A 89 10.13 -2.75 0.91
CA VAL A 89 9.46 -4.00 1.29
C VAL A 89 8.99 -3.90 2.74
N LEU A 90 7.70 -4.14 2.98
CA LEU A 90 7.11 -3.97 4.31
C LEU A 90 7.59 -5.00 5.32
N GLU A 91 7.85 -6.23 4.87
CA GLU A 91 8.18 -7.37 5.73
C GLU A 91 9.56 -7.25 6.39
N ASN A 92 10.56 -6.78 5.64
CA ASN A 92 11.95 -6.73 6.09
C ASN A 92 12.56 -5.32 6.04
N GLY A 93 11.83 -4.33 5.51
CA GLY A 93 12.29 -2.95 5.43
C GLY A 93 13.34 -2.69 4.36
N VAL A 94 13.64 -3.66 3.49
CA VAL A 94 14.63 -3.50 2.40
C VAL A 94 14.11 -2.51 1.37
N GLU A 95 14.99 -1.60 0.94
CA GLU A 95 14.72 -0.62 -0.09
C GLU A 95 15.25 -1.11 -1.45
N LEU A 96 14.43 -0.97 -2.48
CA LEU A 96 14.67 -1.52 -3.81
C LEU A 96 14.32 -0.51 -4.89
N TRP A 97 15.10 -0.55 -5.97
CA TRP A 97 14.82 0.14 -7.22
C TRP A 97 14.28 -0.86 -8.23
N VAL A 98 13.08 -0.59 -8.74
CA VAL A 98 12.32 -1.50 -9.62
C VAL A 98 11.77 -0.74 -10.82
N PHE A 99 11.49 -1.44 -11.91
CA PHE A 99 10.77 -0.82 -13.03
C PHE A 99 9.33 -0.53 -12.60
N SER A 100 8.85 0.70 -12.79
CA SER A 100 7.49 1.07 -12.35
C SER A 100 6.40 0.26 -13.03
N SER A 101 6.67 -0.28 -14.22
CA SER A 101 5.78 -1.18 -14.96
C SER A 101 5.63 -2.56 -14.31
N THR A 102 6.44 -2.91 -13.32
CA THR A 102 6.32 -4.18 -12.60
C THR A 102 5.54 -4.06 -11.30
N LEU A 103 5.12 -2.85 -10.90
CA LEU A 103 4.37 -2.64 -9.66
C LEU A 103 2.87 -2.80 -9.90
N ASP A 104 2.22 -3.57 -9.04
CA ASP A 104 0.78 -3.83 -9.08
C ASP A 104 0.08 -3.26 -7.82
N LYS A 105 -1.22 -3.00 -7.94
CA LYS A 105 -2.12 -2.67 -6.83
C LYS A 105 -3.01 -3.86 -6.45
#